data_AF-A0A9E2EWU0-F1
#
_entry.id   AF-A0A9E2EWU0-F1
#
_cell.length_a   1.000
_cell.length_b   1.000
_cell.length_c   1.000
_cell.angle_alpha   90.00
_cell.angle_beta   90.00
_cell.angle_gamma   90.00
#
_symmetry.space_group_name_H-M   'P 1'
#
loop_
_entity.id
_entity.type
_entity.pdbx_description
1 polymer ?
#
loop_
_entity_poly.entity_id
_entity_poly.type
_entity_poly.pdbx_seq_one_letter_code
_entity_poly.pdbx_strand_id
1 'polypeptide(L)' 'MKQLLSSVAIIIKFRIAIIIVLVTMTTISAYFTINRLSVDNSLSIWFLEDNPSYNAYIDYQEQFGSDEIFVGM' A
#
# COMPACT_ATOMS: atom_id res chain seq x y z
N MET A 1 3.11 13.88 -36.05
CA MET A 1 3.03 12.54 -36.71
C MET A 1 4.36 11.82 -36.81
N LYS A 2 5.41 12.38 -37.45
CA LYS A 2 6.71 11.70 -37.63
C LYS A 2 7.37 11.22 -36.32
N GLN A 3 7.35 12.07 -35.27
CA GLN A 3 7.88 11.73 -33.94
C GLN A 3 7.14 10.57 -33.27
N LEU A 4 5.82 10.48 -33.49
CA LEU A 4 4.97 9.45 -32.90
C LEU A 4 5.25 8.08 -33.56
N LEU A 5 5.36 8.06 -34.88
CA LEU A 5 5.77 6.86 -35.63
C LEU A 5 7.16 6.38 -35.23
N SER A 6 8.11 7.31 -35.04
CA SER A 6 9.46 6.98 -34.57
C SER A 6 9.45 6.38 -33.17
N SER A 7 8.66 6.94 -32.25
CA SER A 7 8.51 6.42 -30.88
C SER A 7 7.90 5.02 -30.87
N VAL A 8 6.84 4.80 -31.66
CA VAL A 8 6.20 3.48 -31.80
C VAL A 8 7.18 2.46 -32.38
N ALA A 9 7.98 2.83 -33.39
CA ALA A 9 8.99 1.94 -33.97
C ALA A 9 10.06 1.53 -32.96
N ILE A 10 10.50 2.45 -32.10
CA ILE A 10 11.45 2.17 -31.01
C ILE A 10 10.83 1.20 -30.00
N ILE A 11 9.58 1.43 -29.58
CA ILE A 11 8.87 0.55 -28.64
C ILE A 11 8.71 -0.86 -29.22
N ILE A 12 8.31 -0.99 -30.48
CA ILE A 12 8.15 -2.30 -31.14
C ILE A 12 9.50 -3.03 -31.28
N LYS A 13 10.57 -2.29 -31.58
CA LYS A 13 11.93 -2.83 -31.69
C LYS A 13 12.43 -3.38 -30.35
N PHE A 14 12.19 -2.67 -29.25
CA PHE A 14 12.63 -3.05 -27.91
C PHE A 14 11.55 -3.74 -27.07
N ARG A 15 10.45 -4.20 -27.68
CA ARG A 15 9.26 -4.71 -26.97
C ARG A 15 9.56 -5.76 -25.91
N ILE A 16 10.49 -6.68 -26.19
CA ILE A 16 10.85 -7.75 -25.24
C ILE A 16 11.59 -7.17 -24.03
N ALA A 17 12.54 -6.26 -24.24
CA ALA A 17 13.24 -5.59 -23.16
C ALA A 17 12.26 -4.78 -22.28
N ILE A 18 11.33 -4.05 -22.90
CA ILE A 18 10.29 -3.30 -22.20
C ILE A 18 9.40 -4.24 -21.38
N ILE A 19 8.93 -5.35 -21.97
CA ILE A 19 8.12 -6.34 -21.27
C ILE A 19 8.87 -6.93 -20.08
N ILE A 20 10.14 -7.32 -20.25
CA ILE A 20 10.95 -7.87 -19.16
C ILE A 20 11.06 -6.85 -18.02
N VAL A 21 11.40 -5.59 -18.32
CA VAL A 21 11.52 -4.54 -17.31
C VAL A 21 10.19 -4.34 -16.57
N LEU A 22 9.08 -4.24 -17.29
CA LEU A 22 7.76 -4.06 -16.69
C LEU A 22 7.34 -5.25 -15.83
N VAL A 23 7.58 -6.47 -16.29
CA VAL A 23 7.28 -7.69 -15.53
C VAL A 23 8.14 -7.72 -14.26
N THR A 24 9.45 -7.49 -14.37
CA THR A 24 10.34 -7.46 -13.21
C THR A 24 9.91 -6.41 -12.20
N MET A 25 9.64 -5.17 -12.62
CA MET A 25 9.17 -4.11 -11.73
C MET A 25 7.84 -4.48 -11.06
N THR A 26 6.89 -5.03 -11.83
CA THR A 26 5.57 -5.41 -11.31
C THR A 26 5.67 -6.57 -10.31
N THR A 27 6.47 -7.59 -10.61
CA THR A 27 6.68 -8.73 -9.71
C THR A 27 7.36 -8.29 -8.42
N ILE A 28 8.37 -7.43 -8.50
CA ILE A 28 9.05 -6.87 -7.31
C ILE A 28 8.05 -6.07 -6.48
N SER A 29 7.29 -5.16 -7.12
CA SER A 29 6.27 -4.37 -6.42
C SER A 29 5.23 -5.26 -5.76
N ALA A 30 4.72 -6.27 -6.46
CA ALA A 30 3.73 -7.20 -5.92
C ALA A 30 4.28 -7.97 -4.71
N TYR A 31 5.53 -8.45 -4.80
CA TYR A 31 6.20 -9.12 -3.67
C TYR A 31 6.31 -8.18 -2.46
N PHE A 32 6.71 -6.93 -2.66
CA PHE A 32 6.77 -5.97 -1.55
C PHE A 32 5.39 -5.64 -1.00
N THR A 33 4.39 -5.41 -1.85
CA THR A 33 3.02 -5.12 -1.42
C THR A 33 2.46 -6.28 -0.61
N ILE A 34 2.54 -7.52 -1.09
CA ILE A 34 1.99 -8.67 -0.36
C ILE A 34 2.65 -8.83 1.03
N ASN A 35 3.95 -8.58 1.13
CA ASN A 35 4.68 -8.77 2.39
C ASN A 35 4.64 -7.58 3.35
N ARG A 36 4.27 -6.38 2.87
CA ARG A 36 4.33 -5.14 3.67
C ARG A 36 3.00 -4.42 3.79
N LEU A 37 2.02 -4.74 2.96
CA LEU A 37 0.69 -4.19 3.07
C LEU A 37 -0.02 -4.86 4.25
N SER A 38 0.04 -4.21 5.41
CA SER A 38 -0.79 -4.55 6.56
C SER A 38 -2.07 -3.73 6.51
N VAL A 39 -3.19 -4.34 6.88
CA VAL A 39 -4.42 -3.59 7.13
C VAL A 39 -4.32 -2.99 8.52
N ASP A 40 -4.27 -1.65 8.59
CA ASP A 40 -4.43 -0.94 9.84
C ASP A 40 -5.93 -0.76 10.12
N ASN A 41 -6.44 -1.58 11.05
CA ASN A 41 -7.82 -1.51 11.53
C ASN A 41 -7.91 -0.78 12.88
N SER A 42 -6.87 -0.07 13.30
CA SER A 42 -6.88 0.63 14.58
C SER A 42 -7.97 1.71 14.56
N LEU A 43 -8.63 1.87 15.70
CA LEU A 43 -9.64 2.91 15.87
C LEU A 43 -9.03 4.31 15.68
N SER A 44 -7.71 4.45 15.88
CA SER A 44 -6.94 5.69 15.77
C SER A 44 -7.16 6.46 14.46
N ILE A 45 -7.40 5.76 13.35
CA ILE A 45 -7.57 6.37 12.01
C ILE A 45 -8.79 7.29 11.95
N TRP A 46 -9.79 7.06 12.80
CA TRP A 46 -11.07 7.76 12.78
C TRP A 46 -11.14 8.94 13.73
N PHE A 47 -10.14 9.14 14.59
CA PHE A 47 -10.14 10.16 15.62
C PHE A 47 -8.97 11.13 15.44
N LEU A 48 -9.21 12.39 15.77
CA LEU A 48 -8.12 13.35 15.93
C LEU A 48 -7.33 12.98 17.18
N GLU A 49 -6.02 13.21 17.14
CA GLU A 49 -5.08 12.86 18.22
C GLU A 49 -5.43 13.55 19.55
N ASP A 50 -6.07 14.72 19.50
CA ASP A 50 -6.52 15.49 20.66
C ASP A 50 -7.98 15.21 21.07
N ASN A 51 -8.63 14.20 20.49
CA ASN A 51 -10.02 13.89 20.79
C ASN A 51 -10.15 13.33 22.24
N PRO A 52 -10.90 14.02 23.14
CA PRO A 52 -10.96 13.63 24.54
C PRO A 52 -11.67 12.28 24.76
N SER A 53 -12.63 11.92 23.89
CA SER A 53 -13.32 10.63 23.97
C SER A 53 -12.42 9.48 23.52
N TYR A 54 -11.57 9.71 22.51
CA TYR A 54 -10.60 8.73 22.05
C TYR A 54 -9.51 8.50 23.11
N ASN A 55 -8.99 9.56 23.72
CA ASN A 55 -8.01 9.44 24.80
C ASN A 55 -8.57 8.68 26.00
N ALA A 56 -9.83 8.92 26.38
CA ALA A 56 -10.48 8.15 27.44
C ALA A 56 -10.64 6.64 27.10
N TYR A 57 -10.83 6.31 25.81
CA TYR A 57 -10.88 4.93 25.35
C TYR A 57 -9.50 4.26 25.43
N ILE A 58 -8.44 4.94 25.00
CA ILE A 58 -7.06 4.44 25.11
C ILE A 58 -6.67 4.24 26.59
N ASP A 59 -6.97 5.20 27.46
CA ASP A 59 -6.72 5.11 28.90
C ASP A 59 -7.41 3.88 29.53
N TYR A 60 -8.63 3.59 29.07
CA TYR A 60 -9.36 2.39 29.49
C TYR A 60 -8.68 1.10 29.01
N GLN A 61 -8.27 1.04 27.73
CA GLN A 61 -7.58 -0.13 27.18
C GLN A 61 -6.23 -0.38 27.87
N GLU A 62 -5.50 0.66 28.25
CA GLU A 62 -4.22 0.55 28.97
C GLU A 62 -4.42 -0.01 30.38
N GLN A 63 -5.48 0.42 31.07
CA GLN A 63 -5.76 -0.01 32.45
C GLN A 63 -6.39 -1.41 32.54
N PHE A 64 -7.26 -1.76 31.60
CA PHE A 64 -8.11 -2.95 31.70
C PHE A 64 -7.84 -4.00 30.61
N GLY A 65 -6.97 -3.71 29.65
CA GLY A 65 -6.70 -4.54 28.49
C GLY A 65 -7.63 -4.22 27.32
N SER A 66 -7.20 -4.55 26.11
CA SER A 66 -7.94 -4.31 24.87
C SER A 66 -8.83 -5.50 24.51
N ASP A 67 -10.06 -5.20 24.08
CA ASP A 67 -11.01 -6.14 23.46
C ASP A 67 -11.01 -6.05 21.92
N GLU A 68 -10.06 -5.31 21.33
CA GLU A 68 -9.97 -5.16 19.88
C GLU A 68 -9.61 -6.48 19.18
N ILE A 69 -10.34 -6.77 18.10
CA ILE A 69 -10.10 -7.93 17.25
C ILE A 69 -9.32 -7.46 16.02
N PHE A 70 -8.04 -7.82 15.95
CA PHE A 70 -7.22 -7.62 14.76
C PHE A 70 -7.61 -8.65 13.69
N VAL A 71 -8.38 -8.23 12.67
CA VAL A 71 -8.74 -9.09 11.54
C VAL A 71 -7.66 -9.01 10.47
N GLY A 72 -6.87 -10.07 10.34
CA GLY A 72 -5.80 -10.21 9.34
C GLY A 72 -4.41 -9.91 9.91
N MET A 73 -3.80 -10.94 10.50
CA MET A 73 -2.33 -11.05 10.59
C MET A 73 -1.81 -11.75 9.35
#